data_AF-A0A3C1HH64-F1
#
_entry.id   AF-A0A3C1HH64-F1
#
_cell.length_a   1.000
_cell.length_b   1.000
_cell.length_c   1.000
_cell.angle_alpha   90.00
_cell.angle_beta   90.00
_cell.angle_gamma   90.00
#
_symmetry.space_group_name_H-M   'P 1'
#
loop_
_entity.id
_entity.type
_entity.pdbx_description
1 polymer ?
#
loop_
_entity_poly.entity_id
_entity_poly.type
_entity_poly.pdbx_seq_one_letter_code
_entity_poly.pdbx_strand_id
1 'polypeptide(L)'
;MFRPCIDLHDGKVKQIVGGTLSDGGTGLRTNFVSDRPASWFAELYRKDGLRGGHVILLGAGNETAAREALGAYPGGLHVGGGVNGENAAGWLESGASHVIVTSWVFREGRIDWERLASLVKTIGRQRLVLDLSCRRRGDDYYVVTDRWQTFTEEKLSADFLQRLAGSCDEFLIHAADVEGLCRGIDLELVQKLAGWTPIPTTYAGGARSIEDLATV
;
A
#
# COMPACT_ATOMS: atom_id res chain seq x y z
N MET A 1 12.99 5.90 -7.06
CA MET A 1 13.55 4.69 -6.39
C MET A 1 12.56 3.55 -6.59
N PHE A 2 13.03 2.34 -6.90
CA PHE A 2 12.15 1.17 -7.04
C PHE A 2 11.77 0.61 -5.66
N ARG A 3 10.47 0.35 -5.44
CA ARG A 3 9.95 -0.31 -4.23
C ARG A 3 9.31 -1.65 -4.65
N PRO A 4 9.86 -2.81 -4.24
CA PRO A 4 9.26 -4.09 -4.61
C PRO A 4 8.03 -4.40 -3.74
N CYS A 5 7.12 -5.25 -4.24
CA CYS A 5 5.95 -5.70 -3.49
C CYS A 5 5.92 -7.22 -3.33
N ILE A 6 5.33 -7.71 -2.23
CA ILE A 6 5.01 -9.10 -1.95
C ILE A 6 3.53 -9.15 -1.54
N ASP A 7 2.68 -9.47 -2.50
CA ASP A 7 1.24 -9.64 -2.25
C ASP A 7 0.96 -11.06 -1.76
N LEU A 8 0.30 -11.18 -0.62
CA LEU A 8 0.00 -12.45 0.05
C LEU A 8 -1.49 -12.71 0.03
N HIS A 9 -1.89 -13.90 -0.41
CA HIS A 9 -3.26 -14.39 -0.29
C HIS A 9 -3.25 -15.89 0.02
N ASP A 10 -3.99 -16.33 1.04
CA ASP A 10 -3.92 -17.69 1.63
C ASP A 10 -2.49 -18.13 1.97
N GLY A 11 -1.66 -17.21 2.46
CA GLY A 11 -0.28 -17.48 2.86
C GLY A 11 0.68 -17.71 1.69
N LYS A 12 0.25 -17.47 0.44
CA LYS A 12 1.08 -17.61 -0.76
C LYS A 12 1.33 -16.27 -1.42
N VAL A 13 2.52 -16.12 -2.01
CA VAL A 13 2.84 -14.96 -2.84
C VAL A 13 2.07 -15.08 -4.16
N LYS A 14 1.22 -14.09 -4.46
CA LYS A 14 0.39 -14.06 -5.67
C LYS A 14 0.47 -12.69 -6.33
N GLN A 15 0.47 -12.65 -7.65
CA GLN A 15 0.12 -11.44 -8.38
C GLN A 15 -1.36 -11.51 -8.75
N ILE A 16 -2.17 -10.58 -8.26
CA ILE A 16 -3.60 -10.53 -8.54
C ILE A 16 -3.93 -9.53 -9.65
N VAL A 17 -5.10 -9.70 -10.27
CA VAL A 17 -5.70 -8.66 -11.12
C VAL A 17 -6.57 -7.77 -10.24
N GLY A 18 -6.27 -6.47 -10.21
CA GLY A 18 -7.02 -5.45 -9.48
C GLY A 18 -8.53 -5.51 -9.78
N GLY A 19 -9.36 -5.24 -8.77
CA GLY A 19 -10.82 -5.29 -8.84
C GLY A 19 -11.47 -6.67 -8.83
N THR A 20 -10.71 -7.78 -8.83
CA THR A 20 -11.28 -9.15 -8.82
C THR A 20 -11.43 -9.77 -7.42
N LEU A 21 -11.07 -9.04 -6.38
CA LEU A 21 -11.30 -9.44 -4.99
C LEU A 21 -12.80 -9.30 -4.66
N SER A 22 -13.55 -10.40 -4.74
CA SER A 22 -14.97 -10.43 -4.35
C SER A 22 -15.25 -11.60 -3.40
N ASP A 23 -16.10 -11.36 -2.40
CA ASP A 23 -16.57 -12.41 -1.48
C ASP A 23 -17.62 -13.32 -2.15
N GLY A 24 -18.07 -12.95 -3.36
CA GLY A 24 -19.22 -13.51 -4.08
C GLY A 24 -18.92 -14.65 -5.06
N GLY A 25 -17.75 -15.28 -4.99
CA GLY A 25 -17.50 -16.55 -5.70
C GLY A 25 -17.17 -16.45 -7.19
N THR A 26 -16.94 -15.26 -7.77
CA THR A 26 -16.41 -15.15 -9.15
C THR A 26 -14.91 -15.44 -9.28
N GLY A 27 -14.26 -15.78 -8.16
CA GLY A 27 -12.88 -16.27 -8.10
C GLY A 27 -11.85 -15.16 -8.26
N LEU A 28 -10.93 -15.05 -7.29
CA LEU A 28 -9.76 -14.19 -7.39
C LEU A 28 -8.99 -14.54 -8.67
N ARG A 29 -8.86 -13.59 -9.60
CA ARG A 29 -8.03 -13.79 -10.78
C ARG A 29 -6.59 -13.49 -10.41
N THR A 30 -5.72 -14.44 -10.70
CA THR A 30 -4.28 -14.32 -10.47
C THR A 30 -3.57 -14.28 -11.82
N ASN A 31 -2.62 -13.37 -11.96
CA ASN A 31 -1.65 -13.39 -13.04
C ASN A 31 -0.56 -14.44 -12.75
N PHE A 32 -0.24 -14.65 -11.46
CA PHE A 32 0.82 -15.55 -11.02
C PHE A 32 0.61 -16.02 -9.58
N VAL A 33 1.02 -17.25 -9.28
CA VAL A 33 1.16 -17.79 -7.92
C VAL A 33 2.56 -18.37 -7.82
N SER A 34 3.32 -17.94 -6.82
CA SER A 34 4.70 -18.37 -6.65
C SER A 34 4.81 -19.71 -5.92
N ASP A 35 5.77 -20.53 -6.34
CA ASP A 35 6.24 -21.69 -5.58
C ASP A 35 7.27 -21.33 -4.50
N ARG A 36 7.80 -20.09 -4.53
CA ARG A 36 8.74 -19.57 -3.53
C ARG A 36 8.00 -18.94 -2.35
N PRO A 37 8.48 -19.14 -1.11
CA PRO A 37 7.90 -18.51 0.06
C PRO A 37 8.18 -17.00 0.08
N ALA A 38 7.43 -16.25 0.89
CA ALA A 38 7.57 -14.80 1.03
C ALA A 38 8.97 -14.39 1.53
N SER A 39 9.57 -15.20 2.42
CA SER A 39 10.94 -15.02 2.90
C SER A 39 11.98 -15.03 1.78
N TRP A 40 11.81 -15.86 0.76
CA TRP A 40 12.74 -15.91 -0.37
C TRP A 40 12.81 -14.58 -1.14
N PHE A 41 11.65 -13.94 -1.36
CA PHE A 41 11.60 -12.62 -1.99
C PHE A 41 12.18 -11.53 -1.09
N ALA A 42 11.89 -11.57 0.21
CA ALA A 42 12.46 -10.64 1.18
C ALA A 42 14.00 -10.75 1.25
N GLU A 43 14.55 -11.96 1.21
CA GLU A 43 16.00 -12.19 1.15
C GLU A 43 16.62 -11.65 -0.14
N LEU A 44 15.93 -11.83 -1.27
CA LEU A 44 16.35 -11.25 -2.55
C LEU A 44 16.39 -9.73 -2.48
N TYR A 45 15.33 -9.09 -1.99
CA TYR A 45 15.26 -7.64 -1.83
C TYR A 45 16.33 -7.12 -0.85
N ARG A 46 16.62 -7.89 0.21
CA ARG A 46 17.72 -7.59 1.14
C ARG A 46 19.08 -7.63 0.44
N LYS A 47 19.33 -8.68 -0.35
CA LYS A 47 20.57 -8.84 -1.12
C LYS A 47 20.78 -7.68 -2.08
N ASP A 48 19.71 -7.19 -2.69
CA ASP A 48 19.74 -6.08 -3.65
C ASP A 48 19.64 -4.69 -2.97
N GLY A 49 19.55 -4.64 -1.64
CA GLY A 49 19.48 -3.39 -0.88
C GLY A 49 18.18 -2.59 -1.05
N LEU A 50 17.12 -3.22 -1.54
CA LEU A 50 15.83 -2.57 -1.82
C LEU A 50 15.02 -2.37 -0.54
N ARG A 51 15.07 -1.15 0.01
CA ARG A 51 14.33 -0.78 1.23
C ARG A 51 12.95 -0.21 0.91
N GLY A 52 12.06 -0.29 1.89
CA GLY A 52 10.68 0.20 1.84
C GLY A 52 9.83 -0.53 0.81
N GLY A 53 10.19 -1.76 0.43
CA GLY A 53 9.28 -2.64 -0.30
C GLY A 53 8.12 -3.09 0.59
N HIS A 54 6.98 -3.45 0.00
CA HIS A 54 5.74 -3.64 0.73
C HIS A 54 5.34 -5.12 0.78
N VAL A 55 4.94 -5.62 1.95
CA VAL A 55 4.26 -6.90 2.10
C VAL A 55 2.78 -6.62 2.32
N ILE A 56 1.91 -7.02 1.39
CA ILE A 56 0.48 -6.70 1.43
C ILE A 56 -0.33 -7.96 1.70
N LEU A 57 -1.06 -7.98 2.81
CA LEU A 57 -1.95 -9.06 3.21
C LEU A 57 -3.32 -8.86 2.56
N LEU A 58 -3.65 -9.71 1.59
CA LEU A 58 -4.93 -9.73 0.90
C LEU A 58 -5.81 -10.82 1.54
N GLY A 59 -6.63 -10.41 2.50
CA GLY A 59 -7.52 -11.31 3.24
C GLY A 59 -6.83 -12.06 4.39
N ALA A 60 -7.51 -13.09 4.91
CA ALA A 60 -7.06 -13.87 6.06
C ALA A 60 -5.97 -14.90 5.70
N GLY A 61 -5.32 -15.46 6.72
CA GLY A 61 -4.36 -16.57 6.55
C GLY A 61 -2.95 -16.17 6.08
N ASN A 62 -2.66 -14.86 6.02
CA ASN A 62 -1.39 -14.35 5.51
C ASN A 62 -0.34 -14.06 6.59
N GLU A 63 -0.72 -14.11 7.88
CA GLU A 63 0.14 -13.60 8.96
C GLU A 63 1.48 -14.33 9.07
N THR A 64 1.49 -15.66 9.00
CA THR A 64 2.72 -16.45 9.08
C THR A 64 3.68 -16.07 7.96
N ALA A 65 3.21 -16.06 6.71
CA ALA A 65 4.03 -15.70 5.55
C ALA A 65 4.53 -14.24 5.61
N ALA A 66 3.70 -13.32 6.12
CA ALA A 66 4.12 -11.95 6.32
C ALA A 66 5.25 -11.85 7.35
N ARG A 67 5.12 -12.50 8.51
CA ARG A 67 6.16 -12.51 9.55
C ARG A 67 7.45 -13.19 9.07
N GLU A 68 7.36 -14.22 8.24
CA GLU A 68 8.53 -14.83 7.57
C GLU A 68 9.27 -13.84 6.66
N ALA A 69 8.55 -13.06 5.85
CA ALA A 69 9.15 -12.02 5.00
C ALA A 69 9.80 -10.91 5.83
N LEU A 70 9.11 -10.42 6.87
CA LEU A 70 9.61 -9.37 7.75
C LEU A 70 10.85 -9.82 8.54
N GLY A 71 10.85 -11.06 9.05
CA GLY A 71 12.00 -11.65 9.75
C GLY A 71 13.20 -11.90 8.84
N ALA A 72 12.98 -12.16 7.55
CA ALA A 72 14.04 -12.30 6.56
C ALA A 72 14.74 -10.96 6.22
N TYR A 73 14.03 -9.83 6.30
CA TYR A 73 14.61 -8.50 6.11
C TYR A 73 14.15 -7.50 7.19
N PRO A 74 14.65 -7.63 8.44
CA PRO A 74 14.27 -6.74 9.53
C PRO A 74 14.62 -5.29 9.23
N GLY A 75 13.65 -4.39 9.38
CA GLY A 75 13.79 -2.97 9.07
C GLY A 75 13.89 -2.66 7.58
N GLY A 76 13.70 -3.64 6.69
CA GLY A 76 13.79 -3.46 5.24
C GLY A 76 12.44 -3.24 4.55
N LEU A 77 11.36 -3.83 5.08
CA LEU A 77 10.05 -3.88 4.43
C LEU A 77 8.98 -3.15 5.23
N HIS A 78 7.95 -2.67 4.54
CA HIS A 78 6.68 -2.19 5.07
C HIS A 78 5.67 -3.34 5.07
N VAL A 79 4.63 -3.27 5.90
CA VAL A 79 3.54 -4.26 5.89
C VAL A 79 2.17 -3.59 5.93
N GLY A 80 1.26 -4.03 5.06
CA GLY A 80 -0.10 -3.51 4.93
C GLY A 80 -1.15 -4.62 4.80
N GLY A 81 -2.41 -4.25 4.89
CA GLY A 81 -3.55 -5.20 4.84
C GLY A 81 -4.05 -5.55 6.24
N GLY A 82 -5.22 -5.01 6.61
CA GLY A 82 -5.84 -5.25 7.91
C GLY A 82 -5.11 -4.62 9.11
N VAL A 83 -4.17 -3.71 8.88
CA VAL A 83 -3.46 -2.99 9.96
C VAL A 83 -4.42 -2.03 10.67
N ASN A 84 -4.38 -2.04 11.99
CA ASN A 84 -5.18 -1.20 12.88
C ASN A 84 -4.41 -0.86 14.17
N GLY A 85 -5.03 -0.06 15.04
CA GLY A 85 -4.42 0.36 16.31
C GLY A 85 -4.06 -0.77 17.28
N GLU A 86 -4.65 -1.96 17.15
CA GLU A 86 -4.40 -3.11 18.03
C GLU A 86 -3.22 -3.96 17.55
N ASN A 87 -3.04 -4.11 16.24
CA ASN A 87 -2.02 -5.00 15.66
C ASN A 87 -0.77 -4.28 15.13
N ALA A 88 -0.80 -2.95 14.96
CA ALA A 88 0.29 -2.18 14.36
C ALA A 88 1.64 -2.38 15.07
N ALA A 89 1.67 -2.35 16.41
CA ALA A 89 2.89 -2.55 17.18
C ALA A 89 3.50 -3.95 16.95
N GLY A 90 2.67 -4.99 16.94
CA GLY A 90 3.13 -6.37 16.75
C GLY A 90 3.75 -6.62 15.37
N TRP A 91 3.35 -5.85 14.35
CA TRP A 91 3.98 -5.88 13.03
C TRP A 91 5.38 -5.25 13.03
N LEU A 92 5.54 -4.12 13.72
CA LEU A 92 6.85 -3.47 13.89
C LEU A 92 7.82 -4.35 14.69
N GLU A 93 7.34 -5.01 15.74
CA GLU A 93 8.09 -5.99 16.54
C GLU A 93 8.53 -7.21 15.70
N SER A 94 7.75 -7.57 14.68
CA SER A 94 8.07 -8.67 13.76
C SER A 94 9.09 -8.31 12.68
N GLY A 95 9.63 -7.09 12.71
CA GLY A 95 10.67 -6.64 11.78
C GLY A 95 10.20 -5.67 10.70
N ALA A 96 8.93 -5.26 10.68
CA ALA A 96 8.50 -4.21 9.76
C ALA A 96 9.17 -2.87 10.09
N SER A 97 9.71 -2.21 9.07
CA SER A 97 10.18 -0.82 9.20
C SER A 97 9.00 0.14 9.31
N HIS A 98 7.91 -0.08 8.59
CA HIS A 98 6.68 0.70 8.73
C HIS A 98 5.46 -0.21 8.63
N VAL A 99 4.35 0.25 9.19
CA VAL A 99 3.04 -0.30 8.88
C VAL A 99 2.30 0.62 7.91
N ILE A 100 1.56 0.01 6.99
CA ILE A 100 0.77 0.66 5.97
C ILE A 100 -0.70 0.56 6.38
N VAL A 101 -1.36 1.70 6.55
CA VAL A 101 -2.77 1.76 6.93
C VAL A 101 -3.60 2.34 5.80
N THR A 102 -4.68 1.64 5.49
CA THR A 102 -5.64 1.96 4.42
C THR A 102 -6.98 2.39 5.02
N SER A 103 -8.01 1.54 4.91
CA SER A 103 -9.39 1.85 5.25
C SER A 103 -9.66 2.05 6.74
N TRP A 104 -8.78 1.58 7.64
CA TRP A 104 -9.03 1.67 9.08
C TRP A 104 -9.09 3.12 9.60
N VAL A 105 -8.34 4.05 8.97
CA VAL A 105 -8.38 5.49 9.27
C VAL A 105 -9.48 6.24 8.50
N PHE A 106 -10.35 5.53 7.79
CA PHE A 106 -11.51 6.12 7.13
C PHE A 106 -12.80 5.63 7.80
N ARG A 107 -13.74 6.54 7.99
CA ARG A 107 -15.08 6.26 8.49
C ARG A 107 -16.08 7.18 7.81
N GLU A 108 -17.20 6.62 7.35
CA GLU A 108 -18.28 7.39 6.73
C GLU A 108 -17.78 8.29 5.58
N GLY A 109 -16.81 7.80 4.80
CA GLY A 109 -16.25 8.52 3.65
C GLY A 109 -15.31 9.67 4.00
N ARG A 110 -14.81 9.77 5.24
CA ARG A 110 -13.86 10.80 5.67
C ARG A 110 -12.74 10.21 6.51
N ILE A 111 -11.65 10.97 6.67
CA ILE A 111 -10.59 10.60 7.63
C ILE A 111 -11.13 10.65 9.06
N ASP A 112 -10.94 9.54 9.79
CA ASP A 112 -11.12 9.46 11.23
C ASP A 112 -9.83 9.95 11.92
N TRP A 113 -9.79 11.25 12.22
CA TRP A 113 -8.63 11.90 12.82
C TRP A 113 -8.31 11.39 14.22
N GLU A 114 -9.30 10.89 14.97
CA GLU A 114 -9.08 10.33 16.30
C GLU A 114 -8.35 8.99 16.19
N ARG A 115 -8.74 8.12 15.26
CA ARG A 115 -8.03 6.86 14.97
C ARG A 115 -6.61 7.11 14.49
N LEU A 116 -6.43 8.06 13.56
CA LEU A 116 -5.12 8.43 13.06
C LEU A 116 -4.21 8.94 14.19
N ALA A 117 -4.71 9.88 15.01
CA ALA A 117 -3.95 10.42 16.13
C ALA A 117 -3.61 9.35 17.17
N SER A 118 -4.54 8.44 17.48
CA SER A 118 -4.33 7.31 18.38
C SER A 118 -3.22 6.39 17.85
N LEU A 119 -3.25 6.05 16.56
CA LEU A 119 -2.22 5.22 15.95
C LEU A 119 -0.85 5.91 15.98
N VAL A 120 -0.78 7.18 15.60
CA VAL A 120 0.47 7.96 15.65
C VAL A 120 1.02 8.02 17.07
N LYS A 121 0.17 8.15 18.09
CA LYS A 121 0.59 8.11 19.49
C LYS A 121 1.19 6.76 19.87
N THR A 122 0.64 5.66 19.34
CA THR A 122 1.09 4.29 19.66
C THR A 122 2.40 3.92 18.98
N ILE A 123 2.56 4.22 17.68
CA ILE A 123 3.71 3.73 16.89
C ILE A 123 4.68 4.82 16.43
N GLY A 124 4.31 6.10 16.57
CA GLY A 124 5.03 7.24 16.01
C GLY A 124 4.77 7.41 14.52
N ARG A 125 4.72 8.68 14.06
CA ARG A 125 4.50 8.97 12.63
C ARG A 125 5.60 8.41 11.72
N GLN A 126 6.83 8.31 12.25
CA GLN A 126 8.03 7.83 11.56
C GLN A 126 7.99 6.32 11.24
N ARG A 127 6.92 5.62 11.65
CA ARG A 127 6.71 4.19 11.41
C ARG A 127 5.38 3.92 10.71
N LEU A 128 4.70 4.97 10.25
CA LEU A 128 3.40 4.91 9.59
C LEU A 128 3.48 5.36 8.14
N VAL A 129 2.94 4.53 7.24
CA VAL A 129 2.63 4.87 5.86
C VAL A 129 1.11 4.94 5.70
N LEU A 130 0.61 5.99 5.08
CA LEU A 130 -0.81 6.09 4.70
C LEU A 130 -0.97 5.65 3.25
N ASP A 131 -1.73 4.58 3.03
CA ASP A 131 -2.12 4.13 1.70
C ASP A 131 -3.45 4.76 1.30
N LEU A 132 -3.36 5.63 0.29
CA LEU A 132 -4.46 6.36 -0.28
C LEU A 132 -4.73 5.80 -1.67
N SER A 133 -5.48 4.70 -1.70
CA SER A 133 -6.03 4.17 -2.94
C SER A 133 -6.99 5.18 -3.55
N CYS A 134 -6.81 5.54 -4.82
CA CYS A 134 -7.58 6.59 -5.47
C CYS A 134 -8.10 6.19 -6.85
N ARG A 135 -9.22 6.81 -7.24
CA ARG A 135 -9.83 6.68 -8.57
C ARG A 135 -10.17 8.04 -9.14
N ARG A 136 -10.16 8.14 -10.46
CA ARG A 136 -10.53 9.34 -11.19
C ARG A 136 -12.05 9.53 -11.17
N ARG A 137 -12.49 10.76 -10.91
CA ARG A 137 -13.88 11.22 -11.04
C ARG A 137 -13.87 12.61 -11.67
N GLY A 138 -14.20 12.67 -12.96
CA GLY A 138 -14.00 13.89 -13.76
C GLY A 138 -12.51 14.17 -13.95
N ASP A 139 -12.07 15.38 -13.60
CA ASP A 139 -10.66 15.81 -13.69
C ASP A 139 -9.90 15.71 -12.35
N ASP A 140 -10.58 15.18 -11.34
CA ASP A 140 -10.11 15.05 -9.97
C ASP A 140 -9.90 13.58 -9.58
N TYR A 141 -9.07 13.35 -8.56
CA TYR A 141 -8.82 12.04 -7.98
C TYR A 141 -9.34 12.00 -6.55
N TYR A 142 -10.10 10.96 -6.23
CA TYR A 142 -10.71 10.79 -4.91
C TYR A 142 -10.21 9.52 -4.27
N VAL A 143 -10.00 9.56 -2.96
CA VAL A 143 -9.69 8.35 -2.19
C VAL A 143 -10.89 7.42 -2.25
N VAL A 144 -10.62 6.14 -2.45
CA VAL A 144 -11.60 5.07 -2.45
C VAL A 144 -11.23 4.03 -1.39
N THR A 145 -12.25 3.50 -0.74
CA THR A 145 -12.12 2.45 0.26
C THR A 145 -12.90 1.22 -0.18
N ASP A 146 -12.85 0.19 0.65
CA ASP A 146 -13.65 -1.03 0.49
C ASP A 146 -13.41 -1.70 -0.88
N ARG A 147 -12.14 -2.07 -1.13
CA ARG A 147 -11.69 -2.69 -2.39
C ARG A 147 -12.00 -1.82 -3.62
N TRP A 148 -11.78 -0.50 -3.48
CA TRP A 148 -11.96 0.51 -4.54
C TRP A 148 -13.41 0.73 -5.01
N GLN A 149 -14.39 0.21 -4.24
CA GLN A 149 -15.81 0.26 -4.59
C GLN A 149 -16.48 1.52 -4.03
N THR A 150 -16.01 2.05 -2.90
CA THR A 150 -16.65 3.16 -2.19
C THR A 150 -15.82 4.42 -2.31
N PHE A 151 -16.34 5.44 -3.00
CA PHE A 151 -15.74 6.77 -3.02
C PHE A 151 -15.90 7.45 -1.66
N THR A 152 -14.82 8.05 -1.18
CA THR A 152 -14.83 8.96 -0.05
C THR A 152 -15.11 10.39 -0.52
N GLU A 153 -15.27 11.31 0.43
CA GLU A 153 -15.32 12.75 0.17
C GLU A 153 -13.92 13.38 0.03
N GLU A 154 -12.87 12.60 0.32
CA GLU A 154 -11.50 13.08 0.35
C GLU A 154 -10.90 13.13 -1.06
N LYS A 155 -10.83 14.36 -1.58
CA LYS A 155 -10.15 14.65 -2.84
C LYS A 155 -8.64 14.76 -2.63
N LEU A 156 -7.86 14.05 -3.45
CA LEU A 156 -6.41 14.26 -3.51
C LEU A 156 -6.11 15.69 -3.98
N SER A 157 -5.35 16.39 -3.15
CA SER A 157 -4.92 17.77 -3.37
C SER A 157 -3.71 18.09 -2.50
N ALA A 158 -2.97 19.14 -2.83
CA ALA A 158 -1.84 19.61 -2.02
C ALA A 158 -2.25 19.85 -0.55
N ASP A 159 -3.37 20.55 -0.32
CA ASP A 159 -3.86 20.84 1.03
C ASP A 159 -4.22 19.57 1.81
N PHE A 160 -4.85 18.60 1.15
CA PHE A 160 -5.21 17.33 1.79
C PHE A 160 -3.96 16.54 2.20
N LEU A 161 -3.00 16.38 1.29
CA LEU A 161 -1.75 15.68 1.56
C LEU A 161 -0.90 16.42 2.59
N GLN A 162 -0.89 17.76 2.57
CA GLN A 162 -0.20 18.57 3.57
C GLN A 162 -0.75 18.36 4.98
N ARG A 163 -2.07 18.22 5.13
CA ARG A 163 -2.71 17.92 6.43
C ARG A 163 -2.32 16.53 6.94
N LEU A 164 -2.27 15.54 6.06
CA LEU A 164 -1.92 14.16 6.43
C LEU A 164 -0.43 13.98 6.72
N ALA A 165 0.45 14.76 6.09
CA ALA A 165 1.90 14.62 6.23
C ALA A 165 2.42 14.83 7.66
N GLY A 166 1.66 15.52 8.52
CA GLY A 166 1.96 15.62 9.95
C GLY A 166 1.82 14.30 10.72
N SER A 167 1.12 13.32 10.15
CA SER A 167 0.71 12.08 10.80
C SER A 167 1.40 10.83 10.25
N CYS A 168 2.15 10.90 9.16
CA CYS A 168 2.88 9.76 8.60
C CYS A 168 4.30 10.14 8.14
N ASP A 169 5.10 9.13 7.80
CA ASP A 169 6.44 9.29 7.26
C ASP A 169 6.45 9.26 5.72
N GLU A 170 5.53 8.49 5.15
CA GLU A 170 5.42 8.27 3.71
C GLU A 170 3.95 8.10 3.28
N PHE A 171 3.66 8.46 2.04
CA PHE A 171 2.42 8.11 1.36
C PHE A 171 2.63 6.92 0.42
N LEU A 172 1.63 6.05 0.34
CA LEU A 172 1.50 5.06 -0.71
C LEU A 172 0.25 5.40 -1.53
N ILE A 173 0.41 5.85 -2.77
CA ILE A 173 -0.71 6.23 -3.63
C ILE A 173 -0.98 5.09 -4.61
N HIS A 174 -2.08 4.38 -4.38
CA HIS A 174 -2.53 3.29 -5.24
C HIS A 174 -3.51 3.80 -6.30
N ALA A 175 -3.09 3.79 -7.57
CA ALA A 175 -3.91 4.18 -8.70
C ALA A 175 -4.79 3.01 -9.16
N ALA A 176 -5.94 2.86 -8.51
CA ALA A 176 -6.81 1.68 -8.65
C ALA A 176 -7.36 1.47 -10.07
N ASP A 177 -7.54 2.54 -10.85
CA ASP A 177 -8.06 2.43 -12.23
C ASP A 177 -7.05 1.76 -13.19
N VAL A 178 -5.76 1.72 -12.86
CA VAL A 178 -4.70 1.09 -13.67
C VAL A 178 -4.00 -0.10 -12.97
N GLU A 179 -4.41 -0.43 -11.76
CA GLU A 179 -3.78 -1.46 -10.93
C GLU A 179 -3.94 -2.87 -11.51
N GLY A 180 -2.85 -3.63 -11.59
CA GLY A 180 -2.84 -5.00 -12.10
C GLY A 180 -3.11 -5.14 -13.61
N LEU A 181 -3.29 -4.04 -14.34
CA LEU A 181 -3.54 -4.06 -15.79
C LEU A 181 -2.25 -4.12 -16.62
N CYS A 182 -1.10 -3.75 -16.05
CA CYS A 182 0.19 -3.67 -16.75
C CYS A 182 0.13 -2.83 -18.04
N ARG A 183 -0.67 -1.76 -18.06
CA ARG A 183 -0.90 -0.90 -19.24
C ARG A 183 -0.11 0.41 -19.23
N GLY A 184 0.76 0.60 -18.24
CA GLY A 184 1.48 1.85 -18.00
C GLY A 184 0.89 2.63 -16.82
N ILE A 185 1.69 3.55 -16.29
CA ILE A 185 1.34 4.41 -15.16
C ILE A 185 0.36 5.51 -15.58
N ASP A 186 -0.40 6.02 -14.61
CA ASP A 186 -1.21 7.24 -14.77
C ASP A 186 -0.30 8.47 -14.66
N LEU A 187 0.20 8.94 -15.81
CA LEU A 187 1.09 10.10 -15.90
C LEU A 187 0.46 11.39 -15.36
N GLU A 188 -0.86 11.57 -15.53
CA GLU A 188 -1.54 12.77 -15.05
C GLU A 188 -1.57 12.80 -13.52
N LEU A 189 -1.88 11.67 -12.89
CA LEU A 189 -1.80 11.53 -11.43
C LEU A 189 -0.38 11.73 -10.93
N VAL A 190 0.63 11.11 -11.56
CA VAL A 190 2.04 11.29 -11.18
C VAL A 190 2.47 12.75 -11.23
N GLN A 191 2.13 13.47 -12.30
CA GLN A 191 2.43 14.90 -12.43
C GLN A 191 1.76 15.74 -11.32
N LYS A 192 0.50 15.45 -10.99
CA LYS A 192 -0.21 16.11 -9.90
C LYS A 192 0.46 15.81 -8.55
N LEU A 193 0.80 14.55 -8.27
CA LEU A 193 1.47 14.13 -7.04
C LEU A 193 2.82 14.83 -6.87
N ALA A 194 3.62 14.97 -7.93
CA ALA A 194 4.90 15.69 -7.89
C ALA A 194 4.77 17.14 -7.41
N GLY A 195 3.62 17.78 -7.64
CA GLY A 195 3.32 19.13 -7.14
C GLY A 195 2.58 19.18 -5.81
N TRP A 196 2.01 18.07 -5.33
CA TRP A 196 1.13 18.04 -4.15
C TRP A 196 1.76 17.40 -2.91
N THR A 197 2.75 16.53 -3.08
CA THR A 197 3.28 15.71 -1.97
C THR A 197 4.40 16.45 -1.21
N PRO A 198 4.25 16.66 0.12
CA PRO A 198 5.28 17.33 0.92
C PRO A 198 6.29 16.38 1.58
N ILE A 199 6.06 15.07 1.49
CA ILE A 199 6.86 14.00 2.11
C ILE A 199 7.06 12.86 1.09
N PRO A 200 7.99 11.90 1.34
CA PRO A 200 8.19 10.76 0.47
C PRO A 200 6.87 10.11 0.07
N THR A 201 6.72 9.81 -1.21
CA THR A 201 5.50 9.24 -1.76
C THR A 201 5.87 8.15 -2.76
N THR A 202 5.37 6.94 -2.51
CA THR A 202 5.46 5.82 -3.42
C THR A 202 4.17 5.73 -4.23
N TYR A 203 4.30 5.73 -5.55
CA TYR A 203 3.21 5.45 -6.48
C TYR A 203 3.16 3.95 -6.77
N ALA A 204 1.96 3.36 -6.73
CA ALA A 204 1.75 2.00 -7.23
C ALA A 204 0.50 1.92 -8.12
N GLY A 205 0.64 1.21 -9.24
CA GLY A 205 -0.43 1.01 -10.22
C GLY A 205 0.09 1.06 -11.65
N GLY A 206 -0.28 0.07 -12.47
CA GLY A 206 -0.09 0.13 -13.92
C GLY A 206 1.34 -0.02 -14.47
N ALA A 207 2.39 0.13 -13.67
CA ALA A 207 3.78 0.00 -14.11
C ALA A 207 4.01 -1.33 -14.85
N ARG A 208 4.53 -1.24 -16.08
CA ARG A 208 4.68 -2.37 -17.01
C ARG A 208 6.13 -2.72 -17.32
N SER A 209 7.04 -1.77 -17.19
CA SER A 209 8.44 -1.94 -17.59
C SER A 209 9.38 -0.98 -16.86
N ILE A 210 10.69 -1.18 -17.02
CA ILE A 210 11.70 -0.34 -16.38
C ILE A 210 11.68 1.10 -16.93
N GLU A 211 11.21 1.29 -18.15
CA GLU A 211 11.06 2.61 -18.77
C GLU A 211 10.08 3.48 -17.99
N ASP A 212 9.05 2.91 -17.36
CA ASP A 212 8.13 3.68 -16.51
C ASP A 212 8.87 4.29 -15.31
N LEU A 213 9.92 3.64 -14.77
CA LEU A 213 10.74 4.22 -13.71
C LEU A 213 11.52 5.44 -14.19
N ALA A 214 11.88 5.51 -15.47
CA ALA A 214 12.58 6.67 -16.03
C ALA A 214 11.64 7.86 -16.28
N THR A 215 10.32 7.65 -16.21
CA THR A 215 9.31 8.68 -16.45
C THR A 215 8.83 9.40 -15.18
N VAL A 216 9.25 8.95 -14.00
CA VAL A 216 8.79 9.40 -12.68
C VAL A 216 9.91 9.92 -11.78
#